data_AF-A0A7X8DMW2-F1
#
_entry.id   AF-A0A7X8DMW2-F1
#
_cell.length_a   1.000
_cell.length_b   1.000
_cell.length_c   1.000
_cell.angle_alpha   90.00
_cell.angle_beta   90.00
_cell.angle_gamma   90.00
#
_symmetry.space_group_name_H-M   'P 1'
#
loop_
_entity.id
_entity.type
_entity.pdbx_description
1 polymer ?
#
loop_
_entity_poly.entity_id
_entity_poly.type
_entity_poly.pdbx_seq_one_letter_code
_entity_poly.pdbx_strand_id
1 'polypeptide(L)' 'MKKIVGYFKDSYYELTQKVTWPAWDELQNSAIVVSIASLIIALIVFAMDFTFGIQKISFGQFIWKGLLGFLYGA' A
#
# COMPACT_ATOMS: atom_id res chain seq x y z
N MET A 1 10.16 39.02 -7.01
CA MET A 1 9.30 38.39 -5.98
C MET A 1 7.80 38.53 -6.26
N LYS A 2 7.25 39.73 -6.54
CA LYS A 2 5.80 39.89 -6.84
C LYS A 2 5.26 39.07 -8.03
N LYS A 3 6.06 38.85 -9.08
CA LYS A 3 5.66 38.04 -10.26
C LYS A 3 5.41 36.57 -9.91
N ILE A 4 6.29 35.96 -9.12
CA ILE A 4 6.19 34.52 -8.76
C ILE A 4 4.97 34.28 -7.86
N VAL A 5 4.74 35.15 -6.88
CA VAL A 5 3.57 35.08 -5.99
C VAL A 5 2.25 35.23 -6.78
N GLY A 6 2.22 36.10 -7.80
CA GLY A 6 1.08 36.23 -8.72
C GLY A 6 0.84 34.95 -9.51
N TYR A 7 1.87 34.37 -10.12
CA TYR A 7 1.77 33.12 -10.87
C TYR A 7 1.23 31.95 -10.04
N PHE A 8 1.71 31.73 -8.82
CA PHE A 8 1.16 30.67 -7.95
C PHE A 8 -0.31 30.91 -7.60
N LYS A 9 -0.72 32.16 -7.44
CA LYS A 9 -2.10 32.53 -7.14
C LYS A 9 -3.02 32.27 -8.33
N ASP A 10 -2.58 32.62 -9.53
CA ASP A 10 -3.31 32.39 -10.78
C ASP A 10 -3.38 30.89 -11.10
N SER A 11 -2.30 30.13 -10.90
CA SER A 11 -2.30 28.66 -11.05
C SER A 11 -3.19 27.95 -10.03
N TYR A 12 -3.25 28.41 -8.77
CA TYR A 12 -4.16 27.85 -7.77
C TYR A 12 -5.62 28.09 -8.15
N TYR A 13 -5.93 29.29 -8.63
CA TYR A 13 -7.27 29.64 -9.10
C TYR A 13 -7.69 28.78 -10.30
N GLU A 14 -6.79 28.55 -11.26
CA GLU A 14 -7.05 27.71 -12.43
C GLU A 14 -7.27 26.24 -12.07
N LEU A 15 -6.44 25.68 -11.18
CA LEU A 15 -6.55 24.29 -10.74
C LEU A 15 -7.80 24.01 -9.88
N THR A 16 -8.35 25.02 -9.21
CA THR A 16 -9.55 24.85 -8.37
C THR A 16 -10.86 25.24 -9.06
N GLN A 17 -10.84 26.18 -10.01
CA GLN A 17 -12.06 26.69 -10.67
C GLN A 17 -12.29 26.13 -12.06
N LYS A 18 -11.25 25.55 -12.70
CA LYS A 18 -11.33 25.05 -14.09
C LYS A 18 -11.14 23.53 -14.21
N VAL A 19 -11.04 22.85 -13.07
CA VAL A 19 -10.90 21.40 -13.01
C VAL A 19 -12.00 20.86 -12.11
N THR A 20 -12.79 19.94 -12.63
CA THR A 20 -13.81 19.23 -11.87
C THR A 20 -13.12 18.21 -10.97
N TRP A 21 -12.75 18.64 -9.76
CA TRP A 21 -12.35 17.69 -8.73
C TRP A 21 -13.54 16.79 -8.39
N PRO A 22 -13.32 15.47 -8.29
CA PRO A 22 -14.35 14.56 -7.83
C PRO A 22 -14.80 14.95 -6.42
N ALA A 23 -16.06 14.65 -6.09
CA ALA A 23 -16.58 14.91 -4.76
C ALA A 23 -15.76 14.11 -3.71
N TRP A 24 -15.63 14.67 -2.51
CA TRP A 24 -14.87 14.05 -1.41
C TRP A 24 -15.32 12.63 -1.09
N ASP A 25 -16.63 12.35 -1.25
CA ASP A 25 -17.22 11.03 -1.03
C ASP A 25 -16.73 10.00 -2.08
N GLU A 26 -16.57 10.41 -3.34
CA GLU A 26 -16.03 9.56 -4.42
C GLU A 26 -14.53 9.29 -4.24
N LEU A 27 -13.79 10.29 -3.79
CA LEU A 27 -12.37 10.17 -3.44
C LEU A 27 -12.17 9.17 -2.29
N GLN A 28 -12.98 9.29 -1.24
CA GLN A 28 -12.92 8.40 -0.09
C GLN A 28 -13.33 6.97 -0.47
N ASN A 29 -14.38 6.81 -1.27
CA ASN A 29 -14.81 5.50 -1.76
C ASN A 29 -13.68 4.82 -2.57
N SER A 30 -13.02 5.56 -3.45
CA SER A 30 -11.88 5.04 -4.24
C SER A 30 -10.70 4.65 -3.34
N ALA A 31 -10.39 5.45 -2.31
CA ALA A 31 -9.33 5.13 -1.36
C ALA A 31 -9.62 3.89 -0.52
N ILE A 32 -10.88 3.68 -0.12
CA ILE A 32 -11.32 2.48 0.62
C ILE A 32 -11.17 1.22 -0.24
N VAL A 33 -11.53 1.29 -1.52
CA VAL A 33 -11.35 0.15 -2.43
C VAL A 33 -9.86 -0.22 -2.55
N VAL A 34 -8.98 0.77 -2.70
CA VAL A 34 -7.53 0.54 -2.81
C VAL A 34 -6.93 -0.01 -1.51
N SER A 35 -7.39 0.45 -0.34
CA SER A 35 -6.88 -0.05 0.95
C SER A 35 -7.30 -1.50 1.21
N ILE A 36 -8.50 -1.91 0.79
CA ILE A 36 -8.94 -3.31 0.85
C ILE A 36 -8.13 -4.16 -0.14
N ALA A 37 -7.90 -3.66 -1.35
CA ALA A 37 -7.09 -4.36 -2.35
C ALA A 37 -5.64 -4.60 -1.85
N SER A 38 -5.02 -3.59 -1.23
CA SER A 38 -3.67 -3.72 -0.67
C SER A 38 -3.62 -4.68 0.54
N LEU A 39 -4.67 -4.72 1.36
CA LEU A 39 -4.81 -5.67 2.46
C LEU A 39 -4.84 -7.12 1.94
N ILE A 40 -5.58 -7.38 0.86
CA ILE A 40 -5.66 -8.72 0.24
C ILE A 40 -4.29 -9.12 -0.31
N ILE A 41 -3.61 -8.22 -1.02
CA ILE A 41 -2.26 -8.48 -1.55
C ILE A 41 -1.28 -8.76 -0.41
N ALA A 42 -1.36 -7.99 0.69
CA ALA A 42 -0.52 -8.21 1.86
C ALA A 42 -0.76 -9.59 2.50
N LEU A 43 -2.01 -10.06 2.57
CA LEU A 43 -2.32 -11.42 3.05
C LEU A 43 -1.78 -12.51 2.13
N ILE A 44 -1.84 -12.31 0.81
CA ILE A 44 -1.30 -13.28 -0.16
C ILE A 44 0.23 -13.34 -0.06
N VAL A 45 0.90 -12.18 0.04
CA VAL A 45 2.35 -12.11 0.26
C VAL A 45 2.70 -12.75 1.60
N PHE A 46 1.94 -12.49 2.66
CA PHE A 46 2.13 -13.17 3.94
C PHE A 46 2.00 -14.69 3.83
N ALA A 47 1.03 -15.21 3.06
CA ALA A 47 0.90 -16.64 2.84
C ALA A 47 2.06 -17.23 2.03
N MET A 48 2.57 -16.51 1.03
CA MET A 48 3.75 -16.91 0.26
C MET A 48 5.02 -16.87 1.12
N ASP A 49 5.21 -15.81 1.90
CA ASP A 49 6.36 -15.63 2.79
C ASP A 49 6.31 -16.60 3.97
N PHE A 50 5.10 -16.95 4.44
CA PHE A 50 4.90 -18.08 5.33
C PHE A 50 5.37 -19.33 4.58
N THR A 51 4.67 -19.82 3.56
CA THR A 51 4.94 -21.10 2.87
C THR A 51 6.39 -21.30 2.36
N PHE A 52 7.03 -20.26 1.84
CA PHE A 52 8.36 -20.33 1.21
C PHE A 52 9.49 -19.74 2.03
N GLY A 53 9.24 -18.85 2.99
CA GLY A 53 10.30 -18.20 3.73
C GLY A 53 10.99 -19.16 4.70
N ILE A 54 12.33 -19.11 4.77
CA ILE A 54 13.13 -19.64 5.88
C ILE A 54 12.94 -18.69 7.06
N GLN A 55 11.71 -18.63 7.56
CA GLN A 55 11.36 -17.85 8.72
C GLN A 55 11.47 -18.81 9.91
N LYS A 56 12.43 -18.60 10.81
CA LYS A 56 12.42 -19.28 12.11
C LYS A 56 11.29 -18.69 12.97
N ILE A 57 10.05 -18.93 12.57
CA ILE A 57 8.89 -18.51 13.34
C ILE A 57 8.78 -19.48 14.51
N SER A 58 9.38 -19.11 15.62
CA SER A 58 9.40 -19.88 16.85
C SER A 58 8.19 -19.50 17.71
N PHE A 59 7.03 -20.10 17.45
CA PHE A 59 5.87 -20.05 18.36
C PHE A 59 5.97 -21.20 19.37
N GLY A 60 6.78 -21.02 20.42
CA GLY A 60 6.97 -22.04 21.46
C GLY A 60 7.76 -23.26 20.97
N GLN A 61 7.25 -24.48 21.19
CA GLN A 61 7.95 -25.75 20.85
C GLN A 61 7.76 -26.26 19.41
N PHE A 62 6.98 -25.55 18.57
CA PHE A 62 6.76 -25.93 17.18
C PHE A 62 7.51 -24.98 16.25
N ILE A 63 8.61 -25.47 15.66
CA ILE A 63 9.37 -24.74 14.62
C ILE A 63 8.86 -25.21 13.27
N TRP A 64 8.06 -24.37 12.61
CA TRP A 64 7.68 -24.59 11.22
C TRP A 64 8.86 -24.17 10.33
N LYS A 65 9.52 -25.14 9.68
CA LYS A 65 10.77 -24.91 8.91
C LYS A 65 10.55 -24.36 7.49
N GLY A 66 9.32 -24.19 7.05
CA GLY A 66 9.01 -23.85 5.65
C GLY A 66 9.41 -24.93 4.64
N LEU A 67 8.86 -24.84 3.44
CA LEU A 67 9.11 -25.83 2.38
C LEU A 67 10.61 -25.92 2.04
N LEU A 68 11.29 -24.77 2.04
CA LEU A 68 12.73 -24.68 1.76
C LEU A 68 13.61 -25.14 2.94
N GLY A 69 13.19 -25.00 4.20
CA GLY A 69 13.95 -25.52 5.34
C GLY A 69 13.87 -27.04 5.48
N PHE A 70 12.83 -27.67 4.94
CA PHE A 70 12.77 -29.13 4.78
C PHE A 70 13.72 -29.63 3.69
N LEU A 71 13.93 -28.86 2.61
CA LEU A 71 14.81 -29.22 1.49
C LEU A 71 16.30 -28.88 1.74
N TYR A 72 16.61 -27.79 2.44
CA TYR A 72 17.99 -27.38 2.76
C TYR A 72 18.59 -28.05 4.00
N GLY A 73 17.84 -28.89 4.71
CA GLY A 73 18.40 -29.80 5.73
C GLY A 73 19.08 -29.12 6.93
N ALA A 74 18.51 -28.02 7.46
CA ALA A 74 18.90 -27.44 8.76
C ALA A 74 17.76 -27.61 9.77
#